data_AF-A0A392Q0R3-F1
#
_entry.id   AF-A0A392Q0R3-F1
#
_cell.length_a   1.000
_cell.length_b   1.000
_cell.length_c   1.000
_cell.angle_alpha   90.00
_cell.angle_beta   90.00
_cell.angle_gamma   90.00
#
_symmetry.space_group_name_H-M   'P 1'
#
loop_
_entity.id
_entity.type
_entity.pdbx_description
1 polymer ?
#
loop_
_entity_poly.entity_id
_entity_poly.type
_entity_poly.pdbx_seq_one_letter_code
_entity_poly.pdbx_strand_id
1 'polypeptide(L)'
;MEGVVISEKGLLECGRKCTPSPFLLKTYMLVEDPATDDVISWNEEGTAFVVWQPAEFARDLLPTLFKHSNFSSFVRQLNTYVRIFYMY
;
A
#
# COMPACT_ATOMS: atom_id res chain seq x y z
N MET A 1 -15.96 3.84 8.90
CA MET A 1 -15.50 2.63 8.18
C MET A 1 -14.04 2.90 7.90
N GLU A 2 -13.15 2.29 8.68
CA GLU A 2 -11.74 2.69 8.81
C GLU A 2 -10.94 2.26 7.57
N GLY A 3 -11.04 3.03 6.48
CA GLY A 3 -10.28 2.78 5.25
C GLY A 3 -8.99 3.58 5.21
N VAL A 4 -7.84 2.91 5.10
CA VAL A 4 -6.56 3.57 4.85
C VAL A 4 -6.44 3.78 3.33
N VAL A 5 -6.52 5.04 2.88
CA VAL A 5 -6.42 5.41 1.47
C VAL A 5 -5.01 5.91 1.16
N ILE A 6 -4.31 5.24 0.25
CA ILE A 6 -2.90 5.51 -0.06
C ILE A 6 -2.76 5.93 -1.52
N SER A 7 -2.54 7.23 -1.77
CA SER A 7 -2.63 7.80 -3.13
C SER A 7 -1.34 7.74 -3.96
N GLU A 8 -1.46 7.25 -5.20
CA GLU A 8 -0.45 7.23 -6.27
C GLU A 8 0.16 8.62 -6.56
N LYS A 9 -0.54 9.72 -6.25
CA LYS A 9 -0.10 11.07 -6.60
C LYS A 9 1.30 11.42 -6.05
N GLY A 10 1.82 10.68 -5.06
CA GLY A 10 3.21 10.81 -4.57
C GLY A 10 4.27 9.94 -5.27
N LEU A 11 3.88 8.97 -6.10
CA LEU A 11 4.79 8.04 -6.77
C LEU A 11 5.46 8.63 -8.02
N LEU A 12 4.78 9.57 -8.70
CA LEU A 12 5.23 10.14 -9.97
C LEU A 12 6.01 11.46 -9.82
N GLU A 13 6.05 12.07 -8.63
CA GLU A 13 6.76 13.33 -8.39
C GLU A 13 8.17 13.11 -7.79
N CYS A 14 8.96 12.20 -8.37
CA CYS A 14 10.39 12.08 -8.05
C CYS A 14 11.21 13.08 -8.87
N GLY A 15 11.17 14.34 -8.43
CA GLY A 15 12.25 15.28 -8.69
C GLY A 15 13.53 14.79 -8.02
N ARG A 16 14.41 14.13 -8.80
CA ARG A 16 15.73 13.53 -8.47
C ARG A 16 15.68 12.07 -7.99
N LYS A 17 15.97 11.18 -8.95
CA LYS A 17 16.45 9.78 -8.84
C LYS A 17 15.36 8.69 -8.92
N CYS A 18 14.70 8.60 -10.07
CA CYS A 18 13.73 7.53 -10.39
C CYS A 18 14.37 6.14 -10.51
N THR A 19 14.46 5.43 -9.40
CA THR A 19 14.06 4.02 -9.39
C THR A 19 12.99 3.91 -8.30
N PRO A 20 11.76 3.44 -8.61
CA PRO A 20 10.76 3.23 -7.57
C PRO A 20 11.37 2.30 -6.53
N SER A 21 11.24 2.64 -5.24
CA SER A 21 11.81 1.79 -4.21
C SER A 21 11.23 0.38 -4.37
N PRO A 22 12.01 -0.69 -4.19
CA PRO A 22 11.53 -2.06 -4.36
C PRO A 22 10.35 -2.36 -3.42
N PHE A 23 10.20 -1.59 -2.34
CA PHE A 23 9.02 -1.59 -1.46
C PHE A 23 7.75 -1.14 -2.20
N LEU A 24 7.80 0.00 -2.90
CA LEU A 24 6.65 0.55 -3.62
C LEU A 24 6.24 -0.32 -4.80
N LEU A 25 7.23 -0.81 -5.57
CA LEU A 25 6.95 -1.70 -6.70
C LEU A 25 6.25 -2.98 -6.23
N LYS A 26 6.75 -3.60 -5.16
CA LYS A 26 6.13 -4.79 -4.55
C LYS A 26 4.71 -4.52 -4.05
N THR A 27 4.48 -3.37 -3.44
CA THR A 27 3.16 -2.98 -2.93
C THR A 27 2.18 -2.80 -4.09
N TYR A 28 2.61 -2.10 -5.15
CA TYR A 28 1.80 -1.89 -6.34
C TYR A 28 1.41 -3.21 -7.01
N MET A 29 2.36 -4.13 -7.21
CA MET A 29 2.08 -5.45 -7.78
C MET A 29 1.14 -6.29 -6.93
N LEU A 30 1.11 -6.07 -5.61
CA LEU A 30 0.18 -6.75 -4.72
C LEU A 30 -1.24 -6.21 -4.92
N VAL A 31 -1.42 -4.89 -4.89
CA VAL A 31 -2.74 -4.26 -5.05
C VAL A 31 -3.34 -4.55 -6.44
N GLU A 32 -2.49 -4.68 -7.46
CA GLU A 32 -2.93 -5.01 -8.82
C GLU A 32 -3.37 -6.48 -8.98
N ASP A 33 -3.09 -7.34 -7.99
CA ASP A 33 -3.48 -8.74 -8.05
C ASP A 33 -4.95 -8.95 -7.64
N PRO A 34 -5.83 -9.44 -8.54
CA PRO A 34 -7.25 -9.59 -8.27
C PRO A 34 -7.56 -10.69 -7.24
N ALA A 35 -6.63 -11.58 -6.91
CA ALA A 35 -6.83 -12.55 -5.84
C ALA A 35 -6.69 -11.91 -4.45
N THR A 36 -6.15 -10.69 -4.36
CA THR A 36 -6.01 -9.95 -3.11
C THR A 36 -7.07 -8.85 -2.94
N ASP A 37 -7.98 -8.68 -3.89
CA ASP A 37 -8.99 -7.61 -3.93
C ASP A 37 -9.89 -7.59 -2.67
N ASP A 38 -10.21 -8.78 -2.13
CA ASP A 38 -10.95 -8.96 -0.87
C ASP A 38 -10.23 -8.39 0.38
N VAL A 39 -8.91 -8.23 0.30
CA VAL A 39 -8.03 -7.81 1.41
C VAL A 39 -7.49 -6.41 1.18
N ILE A 40 -7.07 -6.11 -0.05
CA ILE A 40 -6.50 -4.85 -0.51
C ILE A 40 -6.86 -4.62 -1.98
N SER A 41 -7.44 -3.48 -2.31
CA SER A 41 -7.80 -3.17 -3.71
C SER A 41 -7.59 -1.71 -4.06
N TRP A 42 -7.57 -1.41 -5.36
CA TRP A 42 -7.62 -0.05 -5.86
C TRP A 42 -8.98 0.59 -5.56
N ASN A 43 -8.98 1.89 -5.25
CA ASN A 43 -10.21 2.68 -5.25
C ASN A 43 -10.77 2.78 -6.68
N GLU A 44 -12.03 3.18 -6.80
CA GLU A 44 -12.71 3.29 -8.11
C GLU A 44 -11.98 4.22 -9.10
N GLU A 45 -11.20 5.18 -8.59
CA GLU A 45 -10.39 6.09 -9.41
C GLU A 45 -9.02 5.54 -9.80
N GLY A 46 -8.57 4.40 -9.23
CA GLY A 46 -7.21 3.88 -9.39
C GLY A 46 -6.10 4.79 -8.83
N THR A 47 -6.48 5.86 -8.15
CA THR A 47 -5.56 6.87 -7.61
C THR A 47 -5.07 6.53 -6.23
N ALA A 48 -5.69 5.55 -5.56
CA ALA A 48 -5.29 5.10 -4.24
C ALA A 48 -5.72 3.66 -3.98
N PHE A 49 -5.06 2.99 -3.04
CA PHE A 49 -5.50 1.67 -2.60
C PHE A 49 -6.07 1.69 -1.19
N VAL A 50 -6.99 0.76 -0.93
CA VAL A 50 -7.73 0.60 0.32
C VAL A 50 -7.43 -0.77 0.89
N VAL A 51 -7.05 -0.81 2.16
CA VAL A 51 -6.88 -2.07 2.90
C VAL A 51 -8.18 -2.38 3.64
N TRP A 52 -8.94 -3.35 3.14
CA TRP A 52 -10.22 -3.78 3.72
C TRP A 52 -10.00 -4.64 4.96
N GLN A 53 -9.00 -5.52 4.92
CA GLN A 53 -8.75 -6.53 5.95
C GLN A 53 -7.32 -6.44 6.47
N PRO A 54 -7.01 -5.48 7.36
CA PRO A 54 -5.63 -5.25 7.82
C PRO A 54 -5.01 -6.44 8.55
N ALA A 55 -5.82 -7.28 9.22
CA ALA A 55 -5.34 -8.47 9.91
C ALA A 55 -4.88 -9.56 8.93
N GLU A 56 -5.66 -9.83 7.88
CA GLU A 56 -5.32 -10.81 6.84
C GLU A 56 -4.18 -10.29 5.97
N PHE A 57 -4.21 -9.01 5.60
CA PHE A 57 -3.10 -8.35 4.92
C PHE A 57 -1.78 -8.55 5.68
N ALA A 58 -1.79 -8.38 7.00
CA ALA A 58 -0.60 -8.50 7.82
C ALA A 58 -0.08 -9.94 7.96
N ARG A 59 -0.99 -10.92 7.99
CA ARG A 59 -0.65 -12.32 8.17
C ARG A 59 -0.29 -13.03 6.88
N ASP A 60 -0.98 -12.71 5.79
CA ASP A 60 -0.93 -13.48 4.55
C ASP A 60 -0.15 -12.74 3.45
N LEU A 61 -0.24 -11.40 3.37
CA LEU A 61 0.39 -10.60 2.29
C LEU A 61 1.71 -9.92 2.72
N LEU A 62 1.84 -9.47 3.97
CA LEU A 62 3.10 -8.91 4.44
C LEU A 62 4.28 -9.90 4.43
N PRO A 63 4.16 -11.17 4.88
CA PRO A 63 5.31 -12.08 4.86
C PRO A 63 5.75 -12.51 3.47
N THR A 64 4.89 -12.40 2.44
CA THR A 64 5.26 -12.71 1.05
C THR A 64 6.08 -11.57 0.43
N LEU A 65 5.82 -10.31 0.83
CA LEU A 65 6.53 -9.13 0.34
C LEU A 65 7.75 -8.73 1.17
N PHE A 66 7.65 -8.87 2.50
CA PHE A 66 8.60 -8.40 3.51
C PHE A 66 8.97 -9.49 4.51
N LYS A 67 10.12 -9.36 5.17
CA LYS A 67 10.56 -10.29 6.23
C LYS A 67 9.83 -10.09 7.58
N HIS A 68 8.71 -9.37 7.59
CA HIS A 68 7.94 -9.10 8.81
C HIS A 68 6.44 -9.05 8.49
N SER A 69 5.62 -9.50 9.43
CA SER A 69 4.15 -9.46 9.36
C SER A 69 3.55 -8.25 10.08
N ASN A 70 4.35 -7.23 10.42
CA ASN A 70 3.86 -6.09 11.20
C ASN A 70 3.27 -4.99 10.30
N PHE A 71 1.95 -4.82 10.36
CA PHE A 71 1.22 -3.79 9.61
C PHE A 71 1.68 -2.37 9.93
N SER A 72 1.95 -2.06 11.20
CA SER A 72 2.40 -0.74 11.61
C SER A 72 3.74 -0.37 10.98
N SER A 73 4.66 -1.34 10.81
CA SER A 73 5.94 -1.11 10.12
C SER A 73 5.76 -0.87 8.63
N PHE A 74 4.79 -1.52 8.01
CA PHE A 74 4.43 -1.32 6.60
C PHE A 74 3.82 0.07 6.38
N VAL A 75 2.83 0.44 7.19
CA VAL A 75 2.21 1.78 7.18
C VAL A 75 3.26 2.87 7.41
N ARG A 76 4.24 2.65 8.30
CA ARG A 76 5.33 3.60 8.54
C ARG A 76 6.29 3.75 7.35
N GLN A 77 6.60 2.65 6.66
CA GLN A 77 7.37 2.71 5.42
C GLN A 77 6.59 3.46 4.34
N LEU A 78 5.29 3.20 4.19
CA LEU A 78 4.42 3.95 3.28
C LEU A 78 4.35 5.43 3.62
N ASN A 79 4.20 5.80 4.90
CA ASN A 79 4.19 7.20 5.35
C ASN A 79 5.45 8.00 4.96
N THR A 80 6.55 7.31 4.67
CA THR A 80 7.80 7.95 4.22
C THR A 80 7.74 8.36 2.74
N TYR A 81 6.87 7.73 1.95
CA TYR A 81 6.73 7.95 0.51
C TYR A 81 5.38 8.53 0.10
N VAL A 82 4.32 8.26 0.87
CA VAL A 82 2.93 8.54 0.53
C VAL A 82 2.26 9.19 1.73
N ARG A 83 1.64 10.36 1.53
CA ARG A 83 0.89 11.05 2.59
C ARG A 83 -0.39 10.26 2.86
N ILE A 84 -0.45 9.55 3.98
CA ILE A 84 -1.65 8.81 4.38
C ILE A 84 -2.68 9.81 4.90
N PHE A 85 -3.86 9.81 4.28
CA PHE A 85 -5.01 10.54 4.80
C PHE A 85 -5.84 9.57 5.65
N TYR A 86 -5.88 9.81 6.95
CA TYR A 86 -6.91 9.23 7.81
C TYR A 86 -8.17 10.09 7.62
N MET A 87 -9.14 9.60 6.84
CA MET A 87 -10.47 10.20 6.81
C MET A 87 -11.20 9.76 8.09
N TYR A 88 -11.55 10.71 8.95
CA TYR A 88 -12.43 10.50 10.13
C TYR A 88 -13.89 10.47 9.70
#